data_AF-A0A328DHX7-F1
#
_entry.id   AF-A0A328DHX7-F1
#
_cell.length_a   1.000
_cell.length_b   1.000
_cell.length_c   1.000
_cell.angle_alpha   90.00
_cell.angle_beta   90.00
_cell.angle_gamma   90.00
#
_symmetry.space_group_name_H-M   'P 1'
#
loop_
_entity.id
_entity.type
_entity.pdbx_description
1 polymer ?
#
loop_
_entity_poly.entity_id
_entity_poly.type
_entity_poly.pdbx_seq_one_letter_code
_entity_poly.pdbx_strand_id
1 'polypeptide(L)'
;MIYVRESHVEKMGNIQDVPYEILNVLEFNSTRKRQSVVCRYPDGRLILYCKGADTVIYERLASGDNDLKKRTREHLEHFGAAGLRTLCLAYRVLNPDAYENWNDKYIQAKSSLRDREKKLDEVAELIEKDLILIGCTAIEDKLQEGVPACIETLSRAGIKIWVLTGDKMETAINIAYACNLINNDMKQFIISSETNAIREVEDKD
;
A
#
# COMPACT_ATOMS: atom_id res chain seq x y z
N MET A 1 21.29 -11.06 0.45
CA MET A 1 20.46 -11.91 1.32
C MET A 1 19.97 -11.08 2.50
N ILE A 2 18.73 -11.29 2.92
CA ILE A 2 18.16 -10.77 4.16
C ILE A 2 17.92 -11.94 5.11
N TYR A 3 18.05 -11.75 6.41
CA TYR A 3 17.72 -12.77 7.41
C TYR A 3 16.40 -12.39 8.06
N VAL A 4 15.42 -13.28 7.96
CA VAL A 4 14.10 -13.11 8.57
C VAL A 4 14.00 -14.04 9.76
N ARG A 5 13.65 -13.49 10.91
CA ARG A 5 13.44 -14.26 12.13
C ARG A 5 12.07 -14.93 12.05
N GLU A 6 12.06 -16.24 11.92
CA GLU A 6 10.84 -17.03 11.88
C GLU A 6 10.51 -17.59 13.26
N SER A 7 9.28 -17.39 13.70
CA SER A 7 8.72 -18.00 14.90
C SER A 7 7.47 -18.80 14.51
N HIS A 8 7.66 -20.01 13.99
CA HIS A 8 6.55 -20.92 13.75
C HIS A 8 6.11 -21.58 15.06
N VAL A 9 5.02 -21.07 15.65
CA VAL A 9 4.44 -21.54 16.92
C VAL A 9 4.04 -23.03 16.86
N GLU A 10 3.68 -23.55 15.70
CA GLU A 10 3.19 -24.93 15.54
C GLU A 10 4.22 -25.95 15.00
N LYS A 11 5.30 -25.52 14.34
CA LYS A 11 6.21 -26.43 13.61
C LYS A 11 7.66 -26.48 14.09
N MET A 12 8.18 -25.42 14.70
CA MET A 12 9.63 -25.33 14.93
C MET A 12 10.06 -25.22 16.39
N GLY A 13 9.20 -24.81 17.33
CA GLY A 13 9.52 -24.73 18.76
C GLY A 13 10.66 -23.77 19.15
N ASN A 14 11.48 -23.35 18.17
CA ASN A 14 12.66 -22.52 18.29
C ASN A 14 12.58 -21.42 17.24
N ILE A 15 12.93 -20.21 17.67
CA ILE A 15 13.12 -19.05 16.81
C ILE A 15 14.38 -19.29 15.98
N GLN A 16 14.27 -19.18 14.66
CA GLN A 16 15.41 -19.34 13.76
C GLN A 16 15.48 -18.17 12.77
N ASP A 17 16.70 -17.66 12.56
CA ASP A 17 16.96 -16.69 11.50
C ASP A 17 17.15 -17.45 10.18
N VAL A 18 16.27 -17.20 9.22
CA VAL A 18 16.20 -17.89 7.93
C VAL A 18 16.68 -16.94 6.82
N PRO A 19 17.61 -17.36 5.95
CA PRO A 19 18.13 -16.52 4.87
C PRO A 19 17.16 -16.50 3.68
N TYR A 20 16.87 -15.30 3.21
CA TYR A 20 16.06 -15.03 2.01
C TYR A 20 16.88 -14.25 1.01
N GLU A 21 16.79 -14.64 -0.26
CA GLU A 21 17.41 -13.89 -1.36
C GLU A 21 16.35 -13.00 -2.02
N ILE A 22 16.58 -11.69 -2.05
CA ILE A 22 15.75 -10.75 -2.81
C ILE A 22 16.28 -10.70 -4.23
N LEU A 23 15.47 -11.17 -5.18
CA LEU A 23 15.85 -11.23 -6.59
C LEU A 23 15.48 -9.95 -7.32
N ASN A 24 14.28 -9.42 -7.08
CA ASN A 24 13.80 -8.20 -7.71
C ASN A 24 13.00 -7.35 -6.73
N VAL A 25 13.13 -6.03 -6.87
CA VAL A 25 12.27 -5.05 -6.21
C VAL A 25 11.55 -4.28 -7.31
N LEU A 26 10.21 -4.35 -7.29
CA LEU A 26 9.32 -3.59 -8.15
C LEU A 26 8.88 -2.37 -7.36
N GLU A 27 9.56 -1.24 -7.61
CA GLU A 27 9.43 -0.04 -6.80
C GLU A 27 8.01 0.53 -6.81
N PHE A 28 7.70 1.26 -5.74
CA PHE A 28 6.50 2.07 -5.67
C PHE A 28 6.60 3.25 -6.63
N ASN A 29 5.49 3.55 -7.32
CA ASN A 29 5.29 4.85 -7.94
C ASN A 29 3.82 5.29 -7.81
N SER A 30 3.58 6.59 -7.98
CA SER A 30 2.25 7.21 -7.82
C SER A 30 1.21 6.69 -8.81
N THR A 31 1.65 6.20 -9.97
CA THR A 31 0.78 5.64 -11.01
C THR A 31 0.30 4.24 -10.63
N ARG A 32 1.22 3.38 -10.17
CA ARG A 32 0.96 1.97 -9.84
C ARG A 32 0.37 1.79 -8.45
N LYS A 33 0.66 2.69 -7.50
CA LYS A 33 0.18 2.68 -6.10
C LYS A 33 0.40 1.35 -5.36
N ARG A 34 1.44 0.61 -5.72
CA ARG A 34 1.84 -0.67 -5.11
C ARG A 34 3.35 -0.88 -5.24
N GLN A 35 3.88 -1.77 -4.43
CA GLN A 35 5.28 -2.19 -4.44
C GLN A 35 5.34 -3.70 -4.25
N SER A 36 6.26 -4.36 -4.96
CA SER A 36 6.43 -5.80 -4.85
C SER A 36 7.89 -6.20 -4.72
N VAL A 37 8.11 -7.38 -4.14
CA VAL A 37 9.43 -8.03 -4.08
C VAL A 37 9.30 -9.47 -4.51
N VAL A 38 10.23 -9.92 -5.34
CA VAL A 38 10.41 -11.35 -5.64
C VAL A 38 11.52 -11.87 -4.76
N CYS A 39 11.24 -12.90 -3.97
CA CYS A 39 12.19 -13.53 -3.07
C CYS A 39 12.33 -15.02 -3.35
N ARG A 40 13.51 -15.55 -3.08
CA ARG A 40 13.83 -16.97 -3.10
C ARG A 40 14.04 -17.45 -1.67
N TYR A 41 13.27 -18.47 -1.31
CA TYR A 41 13.37 -19.19 -0.04
C TYR A 41 14.60 -20.13 -0.06
N PRO A 42 15.11 -20.56 1.11
CA PRO A 42 16.22 -21.52 1.20
C PRO A 42 15.96 -22.83 0.45
N ASP A 43 14.69 -23.25 0.36
CA ASP A 43 14.27 -24.46 -0.36
C ASP A 43 14.09 -24.25 -1.88
N GLY A 44 14.45 -23.06 -2.38
CA GLY A 44 14.37 -22.71 -3.80
C GLY A 44 13.00 -22.18 -4.24
N ARG A 45 11.97 -22.16 -3.37
CA ARG A 45 10.66 -21.59 -3.73
C ARG A 45 10.79 -20.11 -4.04
N LEU A 46 10.12 -19.69 -5.11
CA LEU A 46 10.01 -18.29 -5.51
C LEU A 46 8.66 -17.73 -5.09
N ILE A 47 8.67 -16.64 -4.33
CA ILE A 47 7.46 -15.96 -3.89
C ILE A 47 7.54 -14.48 -4.25
N LEU A 48 6.50 -14.01 -4.94
CA LEU A 48 6.21 -12.59 -5.10
C LEU A 48 5.38 -12.13 -3.90
N TYR A 49 5.82 -11.11 -3.20
CA TYR A 49 5.00 -10.36 -2.24
C TYR A 49 4.66 -9.00 -2.82
N CYS A 50 3.39 -8.60 -2.69
CA CYS A 50 2.89 -7.32 -3.17
C CYS A 50 2.15 -6.61 -2.03
N LYS A 51 2.46 -5.32 -1.84
CA LYS A 51 1.72 -4.42 -0.95
C LYS A 51 1.23 -3.21 -1.74
N GLY A 52 0.03 -2.73 -1.47
CA GLY A 52 -0.50 -1.57 -2.19
C GLY A 52 -1.85 -1.10 -1.69
N ALA A 53 -2.40 -0.12 -2.40
CA ALA A 53 -3.76 0.36 -2.19
C ALA A 53 -4.77 -0.78 -2.37
N ASP A 54 -5.88 -0.68 -1.65
CA ASP A 54 -6.99 -1.64 -1.66
C ASP A 54 -7.51 -1.90 -3.08
N THR A 55 -7.95 -0.87 -3.80
CA THR A 55 -8.50 -1.03 -5.16
C THR A 55 -7.51 -1.71 -6.10
N VAL A 56 -6.26 -1.28 -6.07
CA VAL A 56 -5.19 -1.81 -6.93
C VAL A 56 -4.86 -3.28 -6.64
N ILE A 57 -4.82 -3.69 -5.38
CA ILE A 57 -4.53 -5.09 -5.05
C ILE A 57 -5.73 -5.97 -5.41
N TYR A 58 -6.96 -5.55 -5.13
CA TYR A 58 -8.17 -6.35 -5.39
C TYR A 58 -8.37 -6.69 -6.87
N GLU A 59 -8.06 -5.78 -7.79
CA GLU A 59 -8.07 -6.02 -9.25
C GLU A 59 -7.12 -7.15 -9.70
N ARG A 60 -6.09 -7.43 -8.90
CA ARG A 60 -5.01 -8.37 -9.24
C ARG A 60 -5.11 -9.69 -8.50
N LEU A 61 -6.13 -9.87 -7.66
CA LEU A 61 -6.33 -11.11 -6.93
C LEU A 61 -6.84 -12.21 -7.86
N ALA A 62 -6.33 -13.44 -7.69
CA ALA A 62 -6.88 -14.62 -8.33
C ALA A 62 -8.34 -14.85 -7.89
N SER A 63 -9.18 -15.40 -8.76
CA SER A 63 -10.53 -15.82 -8.40
C SER A 63 -10.53 -16.85 -7.25
N GLY A 64 -11.52 -16.78 -6.36
CA GLY A 64 -11.62 -17.66 -5.18
C GLY A 64 -11.46 -16.93 -3.84
N ASP A 65 -11.66 -17.68 -2.75
CA ASP A 65 -11.68 -17.21 -1.35
C ASP A 65 -12.46 -15.90 -1.12
N ASN A 66 -13.74 -15.94 -1.48
CA ASN A 66 -14.61 -14.77 -1.41
C ASN A 66 -14.88 -14.33 0.04
N ASP A 67 -14.78 -15.22 1.03
CA ASP A 67 -15.02 -14.88 2.43
C ASP A 67 -13.89 -14.01 2.99
N LEU A 68 -12.63 -14.44 2.84
CA LEU A 68 -11.48 -13.66 3.31
C LEU A 68 -11.43 -12.28 2.63
N LYS A 69 -11.71 -12.25 1.32
CA LYS A 69 -11.76 -11.00 0.55
C LYS A 69 -12.86 -10.06 1.04
N LYS A 70 -14.05 -10.58 1.32
CA LYS A 70 -15.18 -9.78 1.83
C LYS A 70 -14.87 -9.22 3.21
N ARG A 71 -14.44 -10.07 4.14
CA ARG A 71 -14.09 -9.66 5.51
C ARG A 71 -12.94 -8.65 5.54
N THR A 72 -11.92 -8.84 4.71
CA THR A 72 -10.80 -7.88 4.60
C THR A 72 -11.28 -6.54 4.07
N ARG A 73 -12.25 -6.51 3.14
CA ARG A 73 -12.84 -5.27 2.62
C ARG A 73 -13.59 -4.51 3.71
N GLU A 74 -14.41 -5.21 4.49
CA GLU A 74 -15.12 -4.62 5.64
C GLU A 74 -14.15 -4.01 6.66
N HIS A 75 -13.02 -4.69 6.94
CA HIS A 75 -11.98 -4.14 7.82
C HIS A 75 -11.31 -2.89 7.21
N LEU A 76 -11.01 -2.87 5.91
CA LEU A 76 -10.42 -1.72 5.23
C LEU A 76 -11.33 -0.49 5.30
N GLU A 77 -12.63 -0.67 5.09
CA GLU A 77 -13.64 0.39 5.24
C GLU A 77 -13.69 0.91 6.68
N HIS A 78 -13.70 0.00 7.66
CA HIS A 78 -13.70 0.37 9.07
C HIS A 78 -12.44 1.15 9.48
N PHE A 79 -11.25 0.68 9.05
CA PHE A 79 -9.98 1.35 9.34
C PHE A 79 -9.84 2.69 8.62
N GLY A 80 -10.31 2.77 7.37
CA GLY A 80 -10.36 4.01 6.61
C GLY A 80 -11.28 5.04 7.26
N ALA A 81 -12.46 4.63 7.73
CA ALA A 81 -13.37 5.49 8.49
C ALA A 81 -12.78 5.97 9.83
N ALA A 82 -11.90 5.16 10.44
CA ALA A 82 -11.12 5.56 11.60
C ALA A 82 -9.89 6.45 11.25
N GLY A 83 -9.66 6.77 9.96
CA GLY A 83 -8.54 7.56 9.46
C GLY A 83 -7.17 6.89 9.56
N LEU A 84 -7.14 5.56 9.64
CA LEU A 84 -5.91 4.80 9.61
C LEU A 84 -5.47 4.61 8.15
N ARG A 85 -4.15 4.66 7.90
CA ARG A 85 -3.62 4.34 6.57
C ARG A 85 -3.67 2.84 6.35
N THR A 86 -4.42 2.42 5.34
CA THR A 86 -4.59 1.02 5.01
C THR A 86 -3.70 0.58 3.86
N LEU A 87 -3.17 -0.65 3.94
CA LEU A 87 -2.55 -1.33 2.79
C LEU A 87 -3.05 -2.77 2.73
N CYS A 88 -3.24 -3.27 1.51
CA CYS A 88 -3.47 -4.68 1.26
C CYS A 88 -2.15 -5.41 1.04
N LEU A 89 -2.07 -6.64 1.52
CA LEU A 89 -0.94 -7.54 1.38
C LEU A 89 -1.39 -8.79 0.63
N ALA A 90 -0.67 -9.13 -0.43
CA ALA A 90 -0.93 -10.33 -1.22
C ALA A 90 0.39 -10.99 -1.63
N TYR A 91 0.32 -12.26 -1.99
CA TYR A 91 1.48 -13.01 -2.48
C TYR A 91 1.12 -13.93 -3.63
N ARG A 92 2.14 -14.43 -4.32
CA ARG A 92 1.98 -15.49 -5.31
C ARG A 92 3.22 -16.35 -5.36
N VAL A 93 3.03 -17.67 -5.36
CA VAL A 93 4.11 -18.62 -5.63
C VAL A 93 4.37 -18.62 -7.13
N LEU A 94 5.63 -18.40 -7.52
CA LEU A 94 6.03 -18.31 -8.91
C LEU A 94 6.59 -19.64 -9.39
N ASN A 95 6.23 -20.03 -10.60
CA ASN A 95 6.91 -21.11 -11.30
C ASN A 95 8.33 -20.62 -11.73
N PRO A 96 9.40 -21.41 -11.51
CA PRO A 96 10.76 -21.03 -11.87
C PRO A 96 10.95 -20.64 -13.34
N ASP A 97 10.48 -21.44 -14.28
CA ASP A 97 10.62 -21.19 -15.72
C ASP A 97 9.86 -19.92 -16.14
N ALA A 98 8.66 -19.71 -15.57
CA ALA A 98 7.88 -18.50 -15.82
C ALA A 98 8.59 -17.25 -15.26
N TYR A 99 9.24 -17.37 -14.10
CA TYR A 99 10.02 -16.29 -13.51
C TYR A 99 11.26 -15.96 -14.33
N GLU A 100 12.03 -16.94 -14.79
CA GLU A 100 13.22 -16.70 -15.62
C GLU A 100 12.87 -15.93 -16.90
N ASN A 101 11.84 -16.39 -17.61
CA ASN A 101 11.32 -15.71 -18.80
C ASN A 101 10.86 -14.27 -18.53
N TRP A 102 10.27 -14.02 -17.35
CA TRP A 102 9.89 -12.67 -16.94
C TRP A 102 11.12 -11.82 -16.57
N ASN A 103 12.09 -12.41 -15.89
CA ASN A 103 13.28 -11.70 -15.42
C ASN A 103 14.16 -11.23 -16.59
N ASP A 104 14.24 -12.00 -17.67
CA ASP A 104 14.89 -11.56 -18.91
C ASP A 104 14.27 -10.27 -19.46
N LYS A 105 12.94 -10.19 -19.49
CA LYS A 105 12.22 -8.97 -19.90
C LYS A 105 12.46 -7.83 -18.92
N TYR A 106 12.49 -8.12 -17.62
CA TYR A 106 12.77 -7.12 -16.59
C TYR A 106 14.19 -6.54 -16.72
N ILE A 107 15.20 -7.38 -16.96
CA ILE A 107 16.58 -6.93 -17.21
C ILE A 107 16.64 -6.04 -18.45
N GLN A 108 15.99 -6.45 -19.54
CA GLN A 108 15.92 -5.66 -20.78
C GLN A 108 15.25 -4.30 -20.56
N ALA A 109 14.14 -4.26 -19.82
CA ALA A 109 13.45 -3.02 -19.46
C ALA A 109 14.35 -2.12 -18.60
N LYS A 110 15.02 -2.69 -17.59
CA LYS A 110 15.93 -1.98 -16.68
C LYS A 110 17.15 -1.41 -17.39
N SER A 111 17.68 -2.11 -18.39
CA SER A 111 18.82 -1.64 -19.20
C SER A 111 18.42 -0.65 -20.30
N SER A 112 17.13 -0.35 -20.46
CA SER A 112 16.67 0.55 -21.52
C SER A 112 17.05 2.01 -21.25
N LEU A 113 17.60 2.68 -22.27
CA LEU A 113 17.96 4.10 -22.21
C LEU A 113 16.77 5.05 -22.45
N ARG A 114 15.68 4.52 -23.03
CA ARG A 114 14.46 5.28 -23.37
C ARG A 114 13.24 4.62 -22.75
N ASP A 115 12.36 5.45 -22.19
CA ASP A 115 11.09 5.04 -21.59
C ASP A 115 11.24 3.94 -20.53
N ARG A 116 12.36 3.96 -19.80
CA ARG A 116 12.72 2.93 -18.82
C ARG A 116 11.64 2.70 -17.78
N GLU A 117 11.10 3.78 -17.20
CA GLU A 117 10.05 3.70 -16.17
C GLU A 117 8.79 3.03 -16.73
N LYS A 118 8.32 3.48 -17.89
CA LYS A 118 7.15 2.89 -18.56
C LYS A 118 7.35 1.39 -18.85
N LYS A 119 8.51 1.00 -19.36
CA LYS A 119 8.83 -0.42 -19.63
C LYS A 119 8.89 -1.26 -18.36
N LEU A 120 9.46 -0.71 -17.29
CA LEU A 120 9.48 -1.38 -15.99
C LEU A 120 8.07 -1.57 -15.43
N ASP A 121 7.20 -0.58 -15.59
CA ASP A 121 5.80 -0.65 -15.17
C ASP A 121 5.01 -1.70 -15.97
N GLU A 122 5.18 -1.72 -17.30
CA GLU A 122 4.57 -2.74 -18.17
C GLU A 122 5.03 -4.15 -17.80
N VAL A 123 6.34 -4.34 -17.56
CA VAL A 123 6.87 -5.65 -17.16
C VAL A 123 6.41 -6.04 -15.76
N ALA A 124 6.34 -5.11 -14.82
CA ALA A 124 5.82 -5.37 -13.48
C ALA A 124 4.37 -5.86 -13.51
N GLU A 125 3.51 -5.27 -14.35
CA GLU A 125 2.12 -5.70 -14.51
C GLU A 125 1.99 -7.16 -14.95
N LEU A 126 2.94 -7.69 -15.74
CA LEU A 126 2.92 -9.08 -16.21
C LEU A 126 3.04 -10.11 -15.07
N ILE A 127 3.76 -9.78 -13.99
CA ILE A 127 3.99 -10.68 -12.86
C ILE A 127 3.06 -10.40 -11.68
N GLU A 128 2.45 -9.22 -11.60
CA GLU A 128 1.58 -8.81 -10.50
C GLU A 128 0.11 -9.13 -10.76
N LYS A 129 -0.19 -10.39 -11.09
CA LYS A 129 -1.53 -10.89 -11.37
C LYS A 129 -1.79 -12.21 -10.66
N ASP A 130 -3.05 -12.61 -10.54
CA ASP A 130 -3.44 -13.88 -9.90
C ASP A 130 -2.89 -14.01 -8.47
N LEU A 131 -2.91 -12.91 -7.73
CA LEU A 131 -2.37 -12.83 -6.37
C LEU A 131 -3.33 -13.47 -5.36
N ILE A 132 -2.78 -14.06 -4.30
CA ILE A 132 -3.52 -14.59 -3.16
C ILE A 132 -3.47 -13.56 -2.04
N LEU A 133 -4.64 -13.13 -1.58
CA LEU A 133 -4.77 -12.16 -0.49
C LEU A 133 -4.27 -12.79 0.82
N ILE A 134 -3.42 -12.06 1.55
CA ILE A 134 -3.04 -12.39 2.92
C ILE A 134 -3.97 -11.66 3.90
N GLY A 135 -4.22 -10.37 3.63
CA GLY A 135 -5.05 -9.51 4.46
C GLY A 135 -4.72 -8.03 4.26
N CYS A 136 -4.99 -7.21 5.27
CA CYS A 136 -4.67 -5.79 5.28
C CYS A 136 -3.92 -5.37 6.55
N THR A 137 -3.25 -4.22 6.47
CA THR A 137 -2.68 -3.51 7.61
C THR A 137 -3.40 -2.18 7.79
N ALA A 138 -3.49 -1.70 9.03
CA ALA A 138 -3.92 -0.35 9.36
C ALA A 138 -2.83 0.32 10.20
N ILE A 139 -2.34 1.46 9.72
CA ILE A 139 -1.22 2.19 10.32
C ILE A 139 -1.75 3.54 10.77
N GLU A 140 -1.64 3.80 12.07
CA GLU A 140 -1.90 5.12 12.63
C GLU A 140 -0.74 6.06 12.28
N ASP A 141 -1.04 7.19 11.67
CA ASP A 141 -0.05 8.24 11.44
C ASP A 141 0.03 9.14 12.66
N LYS A 142 1.00 8.85 13.53
CA LYS A 142 1.22 9.69 14.71
C LYS A 142 1.88 10.99 14.30
N LEU A 143 1.36 12.08 14.85
CA LEU A 143 2.02 13.38 14.74
C LEU A 143 3.38 13.33 15.43
N GLN A 144 4.33 14.09 14.89
CA GLN A 144 5.60 14.31 15.56
C GLN A 144 5.36 15.03 16.90
N GLU A 145 6.23 14.75 17.87
CA GLU A 145 6.18 15.38 19.18
C GLU A 145 6.24 16.91 19.05
N GLY A 146 5.35 17.61 19.78
CA GLY A 146 5.31 19.07 19.80
C GLY A 146 4.59 19.74 18.61
N VAL A 147 4.17 18.99 17.58
CA VAL A 147 3.42 19.55 16.44
C VAL A 147 2.16 20.33 16.87
N PRO A 148 1.28 19.79 17.74
CA PRO A 148 0.08 20.53 18.15
C PRO A 148 0.40 21.85 18.85
N ALA A 149 1.40 21.86 19.75
CA ALA A 149 1.81 23.05 20.50
C ALA A 149 2.47 24.11 19.59
N CYS A 150 3.23 23.66 18.58
CA CYS A 150 3.83 24.54 17.57
C CYS A 150 2.75 25.22 16.73
N ILE A 151 1.81 24.44 16.18
CA ILE A 151 0.69 24.97 15.38
C ILE A 151 -0.14 25.97 16.19
N GLU A 152 -0.46 25.65 17.43
CA GLU A 152 -1.20 26.57 18.32
C GLU A 152 -0.42 27.88 18.53
N THR A 153 0.89 27.80 18.78
CA THR A 153 1.73 28.99 19.02
C THR A 153 1.82 29.87 17.78
N LEU A 154 2.02 29.27 16.59
CA LEU A 154 2.03 29.99 15.32
C LEU A 154 0.66 30.64 15.03
N SER A 155 -0.43 29.92 15.29
CA SER A 155 -1.80 30.43 15.13
C SER A 155 -2.08 31.62 16.06
N ARG A 156 -1.68 31.54 17.34
CA ARG A 156 -1.77 32.66 18.31
C ARG A 156 -0.92 33.86 17.90
N ALA A 157 0.20 33.64 17.22
CA ALA A 157 1.02 34.70 16.64
C ALA A 157 0.41 35.34 15.37
N GLY A 158 -0.77 34.88 14.94
CA GLY A 158 -1.48 35.41 13.77
C GLY A 158 -1.08 34.79 12.44
N ILE A 159 -0.23 33.75 12.44
CA ILE A 159 0.22 33.07 11.22
C ILE A 159 -0.89 32.13 10.74
N LYS A 160 -1.22 32.22 9.44
CA LYS A 160 -2.22 31.34 8.81
C LYS A 160 -1.55 30.09 8.28
N ILE A 161 -1.99 28.93 8.75
CA ILE A 161 -1.41 27.62 8.41
C ILE A 161 -2.35 26.92 7.44
N TRP A 162 -1.79 26.42 6.34
CA TRP A 162 -2.50 25.67 5.31
C TRP A 162 -1.87 24.29 5.20
N VAL A 163 -2.68 23.24 5.26
CA VAL A 163 -2.23 21.86 5.04
C VAL A 163 -2.61 21.46 3.63
N LEU A 164 -1.61 21.13 2.83
CA LEU A 164 -1.76 20.60 1.48
C LEU A 164 -1.39 19.12 1.53
N THR A 165 -2.35 18.24 1.28
CA THR A 165 -2.14 16.79 1.31
C THR A 165 -2.82 16.11 0.12
N GLY A 166 -2.24 15.00 -0.32
CA GLY A 166 -2.83 14.09 -1.32
C GLY A 166 -3.51 12.87 -0.70
N ASP A 167 -3.68 12.85 0.63
CA ASP A 167 -4.40 11.81 1.35
C ASP A 167 -5.92 11.96 1.18
N LYS A 168 -6.68 10.95 1.59
CA LYS A 168 -8.15 11.01 1.61
C LYS A 168 -8.63 12.15 2.51
N MET A 169 -9.82 12.70 2.22
CA MET A 169 -10.38 13.84 2.94
C MET A 169 -10.52 13.52 4.45
N GLU A 170 -10.94 12.30 4.78
CA GLU A 170 -11.12 11.81 6.15
C GLU A 170 -9.79 11.82 6.91
N THR A 171 -8.70 11.35 6.27
CA THR A 171 -7.35 11.37 6.88
C THR A 171 -6.90 12.81 7.12
N ALA A 172 -7.11 13.70 6.14
CA ALA A 172 -6.73 15.11 6.26
C ALA A 172 -7.47 15.79 7.42
N ILE A 173 -8.77 15.52 7.57
CA ILE A 173 -9.60 16.03 8.67
C ILE A 173 -9.09 15.49 10.01
N ASN A 174 -8.83 14.18 10.10
CA ASN A 174 -8.36 13.57 11.35
C ASN A 174 -7.00 14.12 11.78
N ILE A 175 -6.08 14.33 10.83
CA ILE A 175 -4.78 14.97 11.10
C ILE A 175 -4.97 16.44 11.54
N ALA A 176 -5.87 17.17 10.90
CA ALA A 176 -6.14 18.56 11.25
C ALA A 176 -6.71 18.70 12.68
N TYR A 177 -7.56 17.76 13.11
CA TYR A 177 -8.01 17.69 14.50
C TYR A 177 -6.89 17.30 15.46
N ALA A 178 -6.11 16.25 15.12
CA ALA A 178 -5.03 15.78 15.98
C ALA A 178 -3.96 16.85 16.22
N CYS A 179 -3.75 17.75 15.25
CA CYS A 179 -2.74 18.81 15.32
C CYS A 179 -3.30 20.16 15.82
N ASN A 180 -4.54 20.20 16.31
CA ASN A 180 -5.25 21.41 16.76
C ASN A 180 -5.34 22.52 15.70
N LEU A 181 -5.26 22.17 14.42
CA LEU A 181 -5.46 23.13 13.33
C LEU A 181 -6.95 23.49 13.20
N ILE A 182 -7.83 22.51 13.42
CA ILE A 182 -9.28 22.70 13.50
C ILE A 182 -9.82 22.18 14.85
N ASN A 183 -10.93 22.74 15.30
CA ASN A 183 -11.62 22.29 16.51
C ASN A 183 -13.14 22.19 16.27
N ASN A 184 -13.86 21.60 17.23
CA ASN A 184 -15.31 21.37 17.10
C ASN A 184 -16.15 22.66 17.06
N ASP A 185 -15.60 23.79 17.51
CA ASP A 185 -16.29 25.09 17.50
C ASP A 185 -16.11 25.83 16.16
N MET A 186 -15.20 25.37 15.29
CA MET A 186 -14.96 25.96 13.98
C MET A 186 -15.99 25.50 12.95
N LYS A 187 -16.62 26.45 12.26
CA LYS A 187 -17.48 26.15 11.12
C LYS A 187 -16.62 25.62 9.96
N GLN A 188 -16.94 24.41 9.51
CA GLN A 188 -16.27 23.77 8.38
C GLN A 188 -16.96 24.11 7.08
N PHE A 189 -16.18 24.52 6.08
CA PHE A 189 -16.64 24.73 4.71
C PHE A 189 -16.00 23.66 3.83
N ILE A 190 -16.81 22.74 3.34
CA ILE A 190 -16.38 21.72 2.40
C ILE A 190 -16.76 22.20 1.01
N ILE A 191 -15.75 22.39 0.15
CA ILE A 191 -15.93 22.77 -1.25
C ILE A 191 -15.53 21.56 -2.09
N SER A 192 -16.53 20.85 -2.58
CA SER A 192 -16.36 19.78 -3.56
C SER A 192 -16.96 20.21 -4.89
N SER A 193 -16.29 19.87 -5.99
CA SER A 193 -16.90 19.92 -7.30
C SER A 193 -17.86 18.73 -7.41
N GLU A 194 -19.12 18.89 -7.00
CA GLU A 194 -20.15 17.91 -7.30
C GLU A 194 -20.44 17.94 -8.81
N THR A 195 -19.68 17.14 -9.56
CA THR A 195 -20.16 16.62 -10.83
C THR A 195 -20.52 15.18 -10.56
N ASN A 196 -21.82 14.84 -10.64
CA ASN A 196 -22.38 13.48 -10.52
C ASN A 196 -21.74 12.44 -11.47
N ALA A 197 -20.77 12.84 -12.31
CA ALA A 197 -20.03 11.98 -13.22
C ALA A 197 -18.96 11.10 -12.55
N ILE A 198 -18.52 11.37 -11.31
CA ILE A 198 -17.45 10.58 -10.66
C ILE A 198 -18.03 9.45 -9.79
N ARG A 199 -19.16 9.68 -9.12
CA ARG A 199 -19.82 8.65 -8.29
C ARG A 199 -20.54 7.57 -9.11
N GLU A 200 -21.13 7.93 -10.26
CA GLU A 200 -21.79 6.93 -11.14
C GLU A 200 -20.81 5.97 -11.83
N VAL A 201 -19.50 6.26 -11.79
CA VAL A 201 -18.45 5.37 -12.31
C VAL A 201 -17.95 4.41 -11.22
N GLU A 202 -18.00 4.77 -9.94
CA GLU A 202 -17.59 3.90 -8.84
C GLU A 202 -18.65 2.86 -8.44
N ASP A 203 -19.94 3.13 -8.69
CA ASP A 203 -21.05 2.20 -8.37
C ASP A 203 -21.46 1.29 -9.55
N LYS A 204 -20.76 1.35 -10.69
CA LYS A 204 -21.11 0.58 -11.91
C LYS A 204 -20.08 -0.46 -12.38
N ASP A 205 -18.98 -0.67 -11.66
CA ASP A 205 -18.01 -1.75 -11.95
C ASP A 205 -17.83 -2.72 -10.78
#